data_AF-A0A7Z9Y668-F1
#
_entry.id   AF-A0A7Z9Y668-F1
#
_cell.length_a   1.000
_cell.length_b   1.000
_cell.length_c   1.000
_cell.angle_alpha   90.00
_cell.angle_beta   90.00
_cell.angle_gamma   90.00
#
_symmetry.space_group_name_H-M   'P 1'
#
loop_
_entity.id
_entity.type
_entity.pdbx_description
1 polymer ?
#
loop_
_entity_poly.entity_id
_entity_poly.type
_entity_poly.pdbx_seq_one_letter_code
_entity_poly.pdbx_strand_id
1 'polypeptide(L)'
;MKTAVVTTRIEPELKQEVENVLRELGLTTSQAVLLYFKQIALQKGLPFPVKVPDKHNTFIDQLLADPLKIEEFQPLTREEVHER
;
A
#
# COMPACT_ATOMS: atom_id res chain seq x y z
N MET A 1 -35.37 4.92 -20.28
CA MET A 1 -34.13 4.55 -19.56
C MET A 1 -34.27 5.02 -18.12
N LYS A 2 -34.10 4.14 -17.13
CA LYS A 2 -34.13 4.56 -15.72
C LYS A 2 -32.71 4.93 -15.30
N THR A 3 -32.51 6.13 -14.78
CA THR A 3 -31.25 6.59 -14.22
C THR A 3 -31.32 6.51 -12.70
N ALA A 4 -30.19 6.25 -12.05
CA ALA A 4 -30.04 6.29 -10.61
C ALA A 4 -28.89 7.25 -10.27
N VAL A 5 -29.03 7.98 -9.16
CA VAL A 5 -28.03 8.94 -8.68
C VAL A 5 -27.26 8.31 -7.52
N VAL A 6 -25.93 8.42 -7.54
CA VAL A 6 -25.05 8.00 -6.46
C VAL A 6 -24.46 9.25 -5.81
N THR A 7 -24.68 9.43 -4.52
CA THR A 7 -24.09 10.52 -3.72
C THR A 7 -23.33 9.94 -2.54
N THR A 8 -22.15 10.48 -2.26
CA THR A 8 -21.29 10.05 -1.15
C THR A 8 -20.47 11.23 -0.67
N ARG A 9 -20.23 11.30 0.64
CA ARG A 9 -19.32 12.29 1.23
C ARG A 9 -17.89 11.77 1.12
N ILE A 10 -16.99 12.63 0.65
CA ILE A 10 -15.56 12.37 0.58
C ILE A 10 -14.82 13.57 1.16
N GLU A 11 -13.62 13.33 1.66
CA GLU A 11 -12.76 14.41 2.13
C GLU A 11 -12.37 15.32 0.95
N PRO A 12 -12.33 16.65 1.17
CA PRO A 12 -12.04 17.60 0.10
C PRO A 12 -10.62 17.43 -0.47
N GLU A 13 -9.66 17.06 0.38
CA GLU A 13 -8.27 16.82 -0.02
C GLU A 13 -8.18 15.59 -0.93
N LEU A 14 -8.79 14.47 -0.53
CA LEU A 14 -8.89 13.26 -1.36
C LEU A 14 -9.56 13.54 -2.70
N LYS A 15 -10.64 14.33 -2.71
CA LYS A 15 -11.31 14.73 -3.95
C LYS A 15 -10.35 15.45 -4.90
N GLN A 16 -9.61 16.43 -4.37
CA GLN A 16 -8.71 17.24 -5.17
C GLN A 16 -7.56 16.40 -5.75
N GLU A 17 -7.01 15.49 -4.95
CA GLU A 17 -5.97 14.55 -5.38
C GLU A 17 -6.47 13.66 -6.52
N VAL A 18 -7.61 13.00 -6.33
CA VAL A 18 -8.20 12.10 -7.33
C VAL A 18 -8.53 12.86 -8.62
N GLU A 19 -9.08 14.07 -8.53
CA GLU A 19 -9.40 14.88 -9.72
C GLU A 19 -8.14 15.26 -10.51
N ASN A 20 -7.00 15.48 -9.85
CA ASN A 20 -5.75 15.75 -10.56
C ASN A 20 -5.29 14.52 -11.35
N VAL A 21 -5.30 13.34 -10.73
CA VAL A 21 -4.94 12.08 -11.40
C VAL A 21 -5.88 11.79 -12.57
N LEU A 22 -7.19 11.93 -12.37
CA LEU A 22 -8.17 11.66 -13.43
C LEU A 22 -8.03 12.64 -14.60
N ARG A 23 -7.68 13.90 -14.34
CA ARG A 23 -7.44 14.91 -15.37
C ARG A 23 -6.26 14.54 -16.27
N GLU A 24 -5.18 14.04 -15.69
CA GLU A 24 -4.02 13.52 -16.46
C GLU A 24 -4.41 12.34 -17.34
N LEU A 25 -5.35 11.51 -16.88
CA LEU A 25 -5.92 10.39 -17.64
C LEU A 25 -7.02 10.81 -18.63
N GLY A 26 -7.38 12.10 -18.70
CA GLY A 26 -8.46 12.60 -19.56
C GLY A 26 -9.86 12.15 -19.13
N LEU A 27 -10.04 11.83 -17.85
CA LEU A 27 -11.29 11.32 -17.27
C LEU A 27 -11.90 12.32 -16.30
N THR A 28 -13.23 12.34 -16.25
CA THR A 28 -13.99 13.00 -15.19
C THR A 28 -14.26 12.04 -14.03
N THR A 29 -14.49 12.59 -12.84
CA THR A 29 -14.88 11.81 -11.65
C THR A 29 -16.09 10.91 -11.93
N SER A 30 -17.11 11.42 -12.63
CA SER A 30 -18.30 10.65 -12.99
C SER A 30 -17.99 9.46 -13.91
N GLN A 31 -17.08 9.64 -14.87
CA GLN A 31 -16.66 8.54 -15.75
C GLN A 31 -15.88 7.48 -14.96
N ALA A 32 -14.98 7.89 -14.07
CA ALA A 32 -14.22 6.96 -13.24
C ALA A 32 -15.15 6.14 -12.32
N VAL A 33 -16.12 6.79 -11.66
CA VAL A 33 -17.13 6.09 -10.85
C VAL A 33 -17.94 5.12 -11.71
N LEU A 34 -18.36 5.52 -12.91
CA LEU A 34 -19.09 4.62 -13.81
C LEU A 34 -18.26 3.39 -14.22
N LEU A 35 -16.97 3.60 -14.53
CA LEU A 35 -16.04 2.50 -14.85
C LEU A 35 -15.88 1.55 -13.67
N TYR A 36 -15.77 2.08 -12.45
CA TYR A 36 -15.70 1.29 -11.23
C TYR A 36 -16.94 0.37 -11.07
N PHE A 37 -18.15 0.92 -11.23
CA PHE A 37 -19.38 0.11 -11.18
C PHE A 37 -19.45 -0.94 -12.29
N LYS A 38 -19.04 -0.60 -13.51
CA LYS A 38 -18.98 -1.56 -14.63
C LYS A 38 -18.03 -2.71 -14.32
N GLN A 39 -16.88 -2.40 -13.71
CA GLN A 39 -15.89 -3.41 -13.40
C GLN A 39 -16.37 -4.36 -12.30
N ILE A 40 -17.03 -3.83 -11.26
CA ILE A 40 -17.69 -4.68 -10.25
C ILE A 40 -18.72 -5.60 -10.89
N ALA A 41 -19.58 -5.05 -11.75
CA ALA A 41 -20.64 -5.82 -12.40
C ALA A 41 -20.09 -6.94 -13.30
N LEU A 42 -18.97 -6.67 -13.99
CA LEU A 42 -18.29 -7.61 -14.88
C LEU A 42 -17.55 -8.71 -14.12
N GLN A 43 -16.77 -8.33 -13.10
CA GLN A 43 -15.92 -9.25 -12.35
C GLN A 43 -16.63 -10.00 -11.22
N LYS A 44 -17.86 -9.58 -10.86
CA LYS A 44 -18.58 -10.09 -9.67
C LYS A 44 -17.75 -9.98 -8.38
N GLY A 45 -16.95 -8.92 -8.30
CA GLY A 45 -16.02 -8.68 -7.20
C GLY A 45 -15.49 -7.25 -7.23
N LEU A 46 -14.60 -6.91 -6.31
CA LEU A 46 -13.97 -5.58 -6.31
C LEU A 46 -12.86 -5.51 -7.38
N PRO A 47 -12.71 -4.35 -8.05
CA PRO A 47 -11.76 -4.19 -9.16
C PRO A 47 -10.32 -3.98 -8.70
N PHE A 48 -10.03 -4.37 -7.46
CA PHE A 48 -8.73 -4.39 -6.84
C PHE A 48 -8.71 -5.53 -5.82
N PRO A 49 -7.54 -6.12 -5.55
CA PRO A 49 -7.40 -7.17 -4.55
C PRO A 49 -7.74 -6.61 -3.16
N VAL A 50 -8.72 -7.23 -2.49
CA VAL A 50 -9.03 -6.92 -1.10
C VAL A 50 -8.08 -7.71 -0.22
N LYS A 51 -7.16 -7.02 0.43
CA LYS A 51 -6.29 -7.61 1.45
C LYS A 51 -6.71 -7.07 2.81
N VAL A 52 -6.88 -7.96 3.78
CA VAL A 52 -6.86 -7.53 5.19
C VAL A 52 -5.42 -7.09 5.46
N PRO A 53 -5.16 -5.89 6.01
CA PRO A 53 -3.82 -5.52 6.39
C PRO A 53 -3.31 -6.56 7.40
N ASP A 54 -2.26 -7.28 7.00
CA ASP A 54 -1.61 -8.24 7.89
C ASP A 54 -1.11 -7.45 9.11
N LYS A 55 -1.65 -7.76 10.29
CA LYS A 55 -1.18 -7.18 11.56
C LYS A 55 0.27 -7.56 11.90
N HIS A 56 0.94 -8.29 11.02
CA HIS A 56 2.28 -8.79 11.23
C HIS A 56 3.16 -8.39 10.06
N ASN A 57 3.81 -7.23 10.22
CA ASN A 57 5.25 -7.19 9.95
C ASN A 57 6.00 -6.88 11.25
N THR A 58 5.58 -7.54 12.32
CA THR A 58 6.28 -7.60 13.60
C THR A 58 7.64 -8.31 13.47
N PHE A 59 7.99 -8.92 12.32
CA PHE A 59 9.31 -9.56 12.17
C PHE A 59 10.45 -8.57 12.42
N ILE A 60 10.31 -7.33 11.94
CA ILE A 60 11.27 -6.25 12.24
C ILE A 60 11.16 -5.85 13.72
N ASP A 61 9.95 -5.70 14.26
CA ASP A 61 9.75 -5.32 15.67
C ASP A 61 10.27 -6.38 16.67
N GLN A 62 10.19 -7.67 16.33
CA GLN A 62 10.66 -8.79 17.13
C GLN A 62 12.18 -8.96 17.02
N LEU A 63 12.76 -8.61 15.86
CA LEU A 63 14.22 -8.53 15.67
C LEU A 63 14.84 -7.39 16.50
N LEU A 64 14.11 -6.28 16.66
CA LEU A 64 14.52 -5.16 17.51
C LEU A 64 14.30 -5.40 19.01
N ALA A 65 13.45 -6.36 19.39
CA ALA A 65 13.09 -6.66 20.77
C ALA A 65 14.16 -7.49 21.53
N ASP A 66 15.08 -8.17 20.83
CA ASP A 66 16.17 -8.93 21.44
C ASP A 66 17.48 -8.79 20.64
N PRO A 67 18.26 -7.72 20.88
CA PRO A 67 19.52 -7.44 20.18
C PRO A 67 20.69 -8.36 20.58
N LEU A 68 20.52 -9.30 21.51
CA LEU A 68 21.62 -10.10 22.06
C LEU A 68 21.92 -11.40 21.31
N LYS A 69 21.22 -11.70 20.19
CA LYS A 69 21.59 -12.84 19.32
C LYS A 69 22.76 -12.58 18.37
N ILE A 70 23.46 -11.45 18.48
CA ILE A 70 24.64 -11.09 17.66
C ILE A 70 25.97 -11.56 18.31
N GLU A 71 25.95 -12.52 19.23
CA GLU A 71 27.19 -12.99 19.87
C GLU A 71 27.91 -14.14 19.15
N GLU A 72 27.41 -14.66 18.04
CA GLU A 72 28.08 -15.76 17.32
C GLU A 72 28.55 -15.33 15.93
N PHE A 73 29.61 -14.49 15.87
CA PHE A 73 30.73 -14.67 14.94
C PHE A 73 31.77 -13.54 15.09
N GLN A 74 32.95 -13.86 15.62
CA GLN A 74 34.15 -13.04 15.48
C GLN A 74 35.36 -13.95 15.20
N PRO A 75 35.75 -14.18 13.93
CA PRO A 75 37.13 -14.52 13.62
C PRO A 75 37.89 -13.24 13.27
N LEU A 76 38.81 -12.87 14.17
CA LEU A 76 39.76 -11.77 14.03
C LEU A 76 40.47 -11.82 12.67
N THR A 77 40.51 -10.70 11.96
CA THR A 77 41.18 -10.59 10.66
C THR A 77 42.69 -10.53 10.86
N ARG A 78 43.45 -11.02 9.86
CA ARG A 78 44.90 -11.24 9.90
C ARG A 78 45.77 -10.00 10.16
N GLU A 79 45.20 -8.80 10.27
CA GLU A 79 45.94 -7.55 10.49
C GLU A 79 46.31 -7.31 11.96
N GLU A 80 45.69 -8.02 12.92
CA GLU A 80 45.98 -7.84 14.36
C GLU A 80 47.23 -8.58 14.87
N VAL A 81 48.03 -9.20 13.99
CA VAL A 81 49.20 -10.02 14.39
C VAL A 81 50.52 -9.24 14.43
N HIS A 82 50.61 -7.99 13.94
CA HIS A 82 51.93 -7.36 13.71
C HIS A 82 52.35 -6.14 14.54
N GLU A 83 51.69 -5.74 15.62
CA GLU A 83 52.30 -4.72 16.51
C GLU A 83 52.28 -5.15 17.98
N ARG A 84 53.40 -5.75 18.40
CA ARG A 84 53.89 -5.83 19.78
C ARG A 84 55.30 -5.26 19.82
#